data_AF-A0A024T7J1-F1
#
_entry.id   AF-A0A024T7J1-F1
#
_cell.length_a   1.000
_cell.length_b   1.000
_cell.length_c   1.000
_cell.angle_alpha   90.00
_cell.angle_beta   90.00
_cell.angle_gamma   90.00
#
_symmetry.space_group_name_H-M   'P 1'
#
loop_
_entity.id
_entity.type
_entity.pdbx_description
1 polymer ?
#
loop_
_entity_poly.entity_id
_entity_poly.type
_entity_poly.pdbx_seq_one_letter_code
_entity_poly.pdbx_strand_id
1 'polypeptide(L)'
;DALLVRFGRMKNDQDGSSCLPRHVYANPNNPSICAVLSLAVLVFSKGSQRDIKSTLVFGSNAKERFSAWVVRTCEQHRDVIMGMGLSINDVGTHSFRKGVSTALSNTPGGPEAVAVWLRAGWSLGSVQKRYIFAGAGGDQHVGRAAA
;
A
#
# COMPACT_ATOMS: atom_id res chain seq x y z
N ASP A 1 17.50 -1.80 4.86
CA ASP A 1 16.73 -3.04 4.78
C ASP A 1 15.26 -2.75 4.49
N ALA A 2 14.54 -3.64 3.81
CA ALA A 2 13.12 -3.49 3.44
C ALA A 2 12.39 -4.84 3.40
N LEU A 3 11.12 -4.86 3.82
CA LEU A 3 10.24 -5.99 3.61
C LEU A 3 9.81 -6.03 2.13
N LEU A 4 10.07 -7.14 1.43
CA LEU A 4 9.61 -7.34 0.06
C LEU A 4 8.26 -8.07 0.03
N VAL A 5 7.29 -7.45 -0.65
CA VAL A 5 5.99 -8.06 -0.94
C VAL A 5 5.95 -8.47 -2.41
N ARG A 6 5.74 -9.77 -2.66
CA ARG A 6 5.57 -10.32 -4.01
C ARG A 6 4.10 -10.55 -4.29
N PHE A 7 3.66 -10.19 -5.49
CA PHE A 7 2.29 -10.37 -5.95
C PHE A 7 2.26 -11.44 -7.03
N GLY A 8 1.28 -12.35 -6.97
CA GLY A 8 1.03 -13.30 -8.04
C GLY A 8 0.23 -12.71 -9.20
N ARG A 9 -0.56 -11.67 -8.93
CA ARG A 9 -1.34 -10.90 -9.91
C ARG A 9 -1.45 -9.46 -9.47
N MET A 10 -1.53 -8.54 -10.43
CA MET A 10 -1.74 -7.12 -10.18
C MET A 10 -2.79 -6.55 -11.13
N LYS A 11 -3.37 -5.39 -10.77
CA LYS A 11 -4.40 -4.75 -11.60
C LYS A 11 -3.94 -4.54 -13.05
N ASN A 12 -2.68 -4.17 -13.24
CA ASN A 12 -2.04 -3.94 -14.53
C ASN A 12 -1.34 -5.18 -15.12
N ASP A 13 -1.42 -6.34 -14.45
CA ASP A 13 -0.82 -7.60 -14.88
C ASP A 13 -1.63 -8.78 -14.31
N GLN A 14 -2.70 -9.14 -15.02
CA GLN A 14 -3.61 -10.22 -14.61
C GLN A 14 -2.99 -11.61 -14.78
N ASP A 15 -2.01 -11.73 -15.68
CA ASP A 15 -1.31 -12.97 -15.97
C ASP A 15 -0.16 -13.24 -14.99
N GLY A 16 0.27 -12.21 -14.24
CA GLY A 16 1.32 -12.33 -13.22
C GLY A 16 2.75 -12.41 -13.77
N SER A 17 2.90 -12.28 -15.09
CA SER A 17 4.16 -12.47 -15.81
C SER A 17 5.23 -11.41 -15.48
N SER A 18 4.81 -10.24 -15.02
CA SER A 18 5.64 -9.04 -14.83
C SER A 18 5.39 -8.38 -13.46
N CYS A 19 4.90 -9.14 -12.48
CA CYS A 19 4.64 -8.65 -11.12
C CYS A 19 5.94 -8.43 -10.34
N LEU A 20 6.54 -7.26 -10.50
CA LEU A 20 7.70 -6.86 -9.72
C LEU A 20 7.36 -6.78 -8.22
N PRO A 21 8.31 -7.11 -7.32
CA PRO A 21 8.09 -6.97 -5.88
C PRO A 21 7.90 -5.50 -5.48
N ARG A 22 7.31 -5.29 -4.30
CA ARG A 22 7.15 -3.98 -3.67
C ARG A 22 7.96 -3.91 -2.39
N HIS A 23 8.77 -2.86 -2.24
CA HIS A 23 9.59 -2.63 -1.06
C HIS A 23 8.83 -1.80 -0.04
N VAL A 24 8.65 -2.34 1.16
CA VAL A 24 8.06 -1.66 2.32
C VAL A 24 9.16 -1.42 3.34
N TYR A 25 9.44 -0.16 3.64
CA TYR A 25 10.48 0.22 4.58
C TYR A 25 9.89 0.42 5.97
N ALA A 26 10.71 0.19 7.00
CA ALA A 26 10.36 0.56 8.36
C ALA A 26 10.43 2.08 8.53
N ASN A 27 9.54 2.62 9.38
CA ASN A 27 9.57 4.01 9.83
C ASN A 27 10.02 4.07 11.30
N PRO A 28 11.32 4.21 11.58
CA PRO A 28 11.84 4.28 12.94
C PRO A 28 11.47 5.61 13.63
N ASN A 29 11.21 6.66 12.87
CA ASN A 29 10.90 7.99 13.40
C ASN A 29 9.46 8.09 13.90
N ASN A 30 8.55 7.30 13.32
CA ASN A 30 7.17 7.19 13.77
C ASN A 30 6.73 5.72 13.86
N PRO A 31 7.05 5.04 14.97
CA PRO A 31 6.74 3.62 15.15
C PRO A 31 5.25 3.30 15.08
N SER A 32 4.37 4.25 15.43
CA SER A 32 2.92 4.04 15.48
C SER A 32 2.29 3.79 14.10
N ILE A 33 2.93 4.24 13.02
CA ILE A 33 2.48 4.05 11.63
C ILE A 33 3.39 3.11 10.83
N CYS A 34 4.42 2.52 11.47
CA CYS A 34 5.40 1.69 10.81
C CYS A 34 4.83 0.31 10.45
N ALA A 35 4.57 0.07 9.16
CA ALA A 35 3.98 -1.18 8.67
C ALA A 35 4.81 -2.44 9.04
N VAL A 36 6.14 -2.34 9.04
CA VAL A 36 7.02 -3.46 9.42
C VAL A 36 6.87 -3.79 10.91
N LEU A 37 6.82 -2.78 11.77
CA LEU A 37 6.59 -2.98 13.20
C LEU A 37 5.19 -3.51 13.47
N SER A 38 4.15 -2.95 12.83
CA SER A 38 2.78 -3.45 12.97
C SER A 38 2.65 -4.91 12.55
N LEU A 39 3.34 -5.32 11.48
CA LEU A 39 3.39 -6.72 11.04
C LEU A 39 4.10 -7.61 12.07
N ALA A 40 5.22 -7.17 12.63
CA ALA A 40 5.94 -7.91 13.66
C ALA A 40 5.05 -8.12 14.89
N VAL A 41 4.42 -7.05 15.41
CA VAL A 41 3.47 -7.15 16.53
C VAL A 41 2.35 -8.13 16.20
N LEU A 42 1.75 -8.04 15.01
CA LEU A 42 0.69 -8.96 14.59
C LEU A 42 1.16 -10.43 14.61
N VAL A 43 2.36 -10.71 14.10
CA VAL A 43 2.90 -12.08 14.01
C VAL A 43 3.25 -12.63 15.39
N PHE A 44 3.90 -11.84 16.24
CA PHE A 44 4.34 -12.28 17.57
C PHE A 44 3.20 -12.33 18.59
N SER A 45 2.22 -11.41 18.52
CA SER A 45 1.07 -11.41 19.43
C SER A 45 0.01 -12.46 19.10
N LYS A 46 -0.05 -12.97 17.86
CA LYS A 46 -1.00 -14.02 17.49
C LYS A 46 -0.65 -15.42 18.03
N GLY A 47 0.58 -15.64 18.51
CA GLY A 47 1.04 -16.92 19.05
C GLY A 47 0.92 -18.11 18.08
N SER A 48 1.14 -19.33 18.58
CA SER A 48 1.02 -20.60 17.84
C SER A 48 -0.42 -20.97 17.46
N GLN A 49 -1.40 -20.09 17.72
CA GLN A 49 -2.84 -20.25 17.44
C GLN A 49 -3.18 -20.11 15.95
N ARG A 50 -2.26 -20.48 15.06
CA ARG A 50 -2.63 -20.74 13.68
C ARG A 50 -3.27 -22.11 13.68
N ASP A 51 -4.55 -22.19 13.31
CA ASP A 51 -5.07 -23.41 12.75
C ASP A 51 -4.06 -23.89 11.70
N ILE A 52 -3.47 -25.08 11.92
CA ILE A 52 -2.29 -25.59 11.19
C ILE A 52 -2.52 -25.55 9.66
N LYS A 53 -3.78 -25.46 9.24
CA LYS A 53 -4.24 -25.41 7.85
C LYS A 53 -4.12 -24.05 7.16
N SER A 54 -3.98 -22.92 7.87
CA SER A 54 -4.00 -21.59 7.25
C SER A 54 -2.65 -20.87 7.28
N THR A 55 -2.13 -20.57 6.09
CA THR A 55 -0.90 -19.77 5.89
C THR A 55 -1.18 -18.26 5.80
N LEU A 56 -2.44 -17.83 5.96
CA LEU A 56 -2.85 -16.43 5.80
C LEU A 56 -2.55 -15.59 7.04
N VAL A 57 -1.56 -14.70 6.95
CA VAL A 57 -1.17 -13.78 8.04
C VAL A 57 -2.35 -12.92 8.54
N PHE A 58 -3.15 -12.41 7.61
CA PHE A 58 -4.31 -11.56 7.91
C PHE A 58 -5.61 -12.36 8.06
N GLY A 59 -5.60 -13.69 7.91
CA GLY A 59 -6.80 -14.53 7.90
C GLY A 59 -7.67 -14.34 6.64
N SER A 60 -8.79 -15.06 6.58
CA SER A 60 -9.76 -14.97 5.49
C SER A 60 -10.52 -13.64 5.50
N ASN A 61 -11.01 -13.22 4.32
CA ASN A 61 -11.82 -12.01 4.12
C ASN A 61 -11.16 -10.72 4.67
N ALA A 62 -9.83 -10.67 4.64
CA ALA A 62 -9.05 -9.58 5.23
C ALA A 62 -9.41 -8.22 4.61
N LYS A 63 -9.73 -8.19 3.30
CA LYS A 63 -10.14 -6.99 2.59
C LYS A 63 -11.48 -6.45 3.11
N GLU A 64 -12.49 -7.31 3.23
CA GLU A 64 -13.84 -6.95 3.66
C GLU A 64 -13.81 -6.45 5.11
N ARG A 65 -13.09 -7.16 5.98
CA ARG A 65 -12.90 -6.74 7.37
C ARG A 65 -12.18 -5.40 7.47
N PHE A 66 -11.11 -5.20 6.70
CA PHE A 66 -10.39 -3.93 6.67
C PHE A 66 -11.28 -2.78 6.17
N SER A 67 -12.09 -3.02 5.14
CA SER A 67 -13.05 -2.03 4.64
C SER A 67 -14.08 -1.64 5.70
N ALA A 68 -14.64 -2.60 6.43
CA ALA A 68 -15.57 -2.33 7.52
C ALA A 68 -14.91 -1.55 8.67
N TRP A 69 -13.65 -1.86 8.99
CA TRP A 69 -12.88 -1.13 10.00
C TRP A 69 -12.65 0.32 9.59
N VAL A 70 -12.26 0.59 8.35
CA VAL A 70 -12.06 1.96 7.85
C VAL A 70 -13.33 2.79 8.01
N VAL A 71 -14.48 2.26 7.58
CA VAL A 71 -15.77 2.96 7.73
C VAL A 71 -16.06 3.27 9.19
N ARG A 72 -15.94 2.27 10.08
CA ARG A 72 -16.19 2.45 11.51
C ARG A 72 -15.26 3.49 12.14
N THR A 73 -13.96 3.45 11.81
CA THR A 73 -12.98 4.42 12.33
C THR A 73 -13.29 5.83 11.84
N CYS A 74 -13.69 5.99 10.57
CA CYS A 74 -14.07 7.31 10.06
C CYS A 74 -15.31 7.86 10.77
N GLU A 75 -16.33 7.03 11.01
CA GLU A 75 -17.52 7.45 11.77
C GLU A 75 -17.19 7.85 13.21
N GLN A 76 -16.29 7.12 13.88
CA GLN A 76 -15.85 7.45 15.24
C GLN A 76 -15.10 8.78 15.33
N HIS A 77 -14.46 9.22 14.25
CA HIS A 77 -13.68 10.45 14.17
C HIS A 77 -14.30 11.47 13.21
N ARG A 78 -15.63 11.44 13.07
CA ARG A 78 -16.38 12.24 12.10
C ARG A 78 -16.06 13.73 12.15
N ASP A 79 -16.10 14.32 13.34
CA ASP A 79 -15.89 15.76 13.50
C ASP A 79 -14.47 16.17 13.11
N VAL A 80 -13.48 15.32 13.36
CA VAL A 80 -12.08 15.55 12.97
C VAL A 80 -11.94 15.49 11.45
N ILE A 81 -12.53 14.49 10.81
CA ILE A 81 -12.47 14.31 9.34
C ILE A 81 -13.19 15.45 8.63
N MET A 82 -14.39 15.83 9.10
CA MET A 82 -15.13 16.97 8.55
C MET A 82 -14.41 18.28 8.81
N GLY A 83 -13.75 18.44 9.96
CA GLY A 83 -12.89 19.58 10.27
C GLY A 83 -11.68 19.73 9.34
N MET A 84 -11.23 18.64 8.72
CA MET A 84 -10.22 18.65 7.64
C MET A 84 -10.79 18.97 6.25
N GLY A 85 -12.11 19.22 6.14
CA GLY A 85 -12.78 19.48 4.87
C GLY A 85 -13.06 18.23 4.04
N LEU A 86 -13.03 17.05 4.64
CA LEU A 86 -13.25 15.77 3.96
C LEU A 86 -14.67 15.24 4.23
N SER A 87 -15.26 14.59 3.22
CA SER A 87 -16.46 13.78 3.39
C SER A 87 -16.07 12.36 3.78
N ILE A 88 -16.72 11.80 4.82
CA ILE A 88 -16.50 10.39 5.22
C ILE A 88 -16.76 9.44 4.05
N ASN A 89 -17.76 9.74 3.23
CA ASN A 89 -18.14 8.90 2.08
C ASN A 89 -17.03 8.82 1.01
N ASP A 90 -16.08 9.76 1.01
CA ASP A 90 -14.95 9.77 0.08
C ASP A 90 -13.74 8.98 0.62
N VAL A 91 -13.78 8.58 1.90
CA VAL A 91 -12.70 7.81 2.54
C VAL A 91 -13.00 6.32 2.45
N GLY A 92 -12.12 5.59 1.76
CA GLY A 92 -12.20 4.15 1.67
C GLY A 92 -10.85 3.48 1.53
N THR A 93 -10.85 2.16 1.38
CA THR A 93 -9.61 1.38 1.24
C THR A 93 -8.75 1.80 0.05
N HIS A 94 -9.37 2.34 -1.00
CA HIS A 94 -8.67 2.85 -2.17
C HIS A 94 -7.94 4.19 -1.90
N SER A 95 -8.34 4.94 -0.88
CA SER A 95 -7.76 6.24 -0.51
C SER A 95 -6.30 6.09 -0.07
N PHE A 96 -5.92 4.97 0.55
CA PHE A 96 -4.52 4.70 0.91
C PHE A 96 -3.62 4.62 -0.33
N ARG A 97 -3.96 3.75 -1.29
CA ARG A 97 -3.14 3.57 -2.49
C ARG A 97 -3.17 4.81 -3.40
N LYS A 98 -4.35 5.40 -3.62
CA LYS A 98 -4.47 6.59 -4.47
C LYS A 98 -3.85 7.82 -3.81
N GLY A 99 -4.12 8.05 -2.53
CA GLY A 99 -3.62 9.18 -1.77
C GLY A 99 -2.10 9.22 -1.69
N VAL A 100 -1.45 8.09 -1.38
CA VAL A 100 0.03 8.01 -1.41
C VAL A 100 0.55 8.30 -2.81
N SER A 101 -0.08 7.76 -3.86
CA SER A 101 0.35 8.03 -5.24
C SER A 101 0.25 9.51 -5.57
N THR A 102 -0.86 10.17 -5.21
CA THR A 102 -1.06 11.61 -5.39
C THR A 102 -0.04 12.42 -4.61
N ALA A 103 0.22 12.10 -3.34
CA ALA A 103 1.18 12.82 -2.52
C ALA A 103 2.60 12.75 -3.12
N LEU A 104 3.04 11.55 -3.50
CA LEU A 104 4.37 11.35 -4.09
C LEU A 104 4.51 12.04 -5.45
N SER A 105 3.49 11.97 -6.31
CA SER A 105 3.51 12.67 -7.61
C SER A 105 3.56 14.20 -7.48
N ASN A 106 3.16 14.75 -6.33
CA ASN A 106 3.18 16.20 -6.06
C ASN A 106 4.35 16.62 -5.16
N THR A 107 5.33 15.75 -4.92
CA THR A 107 6.52 16.07 -4.13
C THR A 107 7.66 16.52 -5.05
N PRO A 108 8.10 17.80 -5.02
CA PRO A 108 9.24 18.24 -5.81
C PRO A 108 10.51 17.46 -5.44
N GLY A 109 11.22 16.95 -6.45
CA GLY A 109 12.37 16.07 -6.24
C GLY A 109 12.02 14.66 -5.74
N GLY A 110 10.73 14.31 -5.69
CA GLY A 110 10.24 13.00 -5.31
C GLY A 110 10.48 11.92 -6.37
N PRO A 111 9.91 10.72 -6.16
CA PRO A 111 10.07 9.60 -7.08
C PRO A 111 9.51 9.90 -8.47
N GLU A 112 10.10 9.28 -9.50
CA GLU A 112 9.60 9.36 -10.87
C GLU A 112 8.13 8.93 -10.96
N ALA A 113 7.31 9.71 -11.66
CA ALA A 113 5.88 9.47 -11.80
C ALA A 113 5.56 8.06 -12.33
N VAL A 114 6.35 7.55 -13.27
CA VAL A 114 6.22 6.20 -13.83
C VAL A 114 6.37 5.13 -12.75
N ALA A 115 7.37 5.27 -11.87
CA ALA A 115 7.58 4.35 -10.77
C ALA A 115 6.40 4.39 -9.77
N VAL A 116 5.86 5.58 -9.50
CA VAL A 116 4.65 5.75 -8.66
C VAL A 116 3.44 5.06 -9.30
N TRP A 117 3.18 5.28 -10.58
CA TRP A 117 2.05 4.70 -11.30
C TRP A 117 2.12 3.17 -11.38
N LEU A 118 3.30 2.63 -11.70
CA LEU A 118 3.54 1.19 -11.71
C LEU A 118 3.36 0.61 -10.30
N ARG A 119 3.85 1.28 -9.25
CA ARG A 119 3.62 0.87 -7.86
C ARG A 119 2.14 0.85 -7.51
N ALA A 120 1.38 1.85 -7.96
CA ALA A 120 -0.06 1.95 -7.79
C ALA A 120 -0.87 0.91 -8.60
N GLY A 121 -0.20 0.14 -9.46
CA GLY A 121 -0.84 -0.85 -10.34
C GLY A 121 -1.64 -0.21 -11.47
N TRP A 122 -1.22 0.97 -11.93
CA TRP A 122 -1.80 1.64 -13.08
C TRP A 122 -1.13 1.17 -14.37
N SER A 123 -1.90 1.17 -15.46
CA SER A 123 -1.38 0.87 -16.79
C SER A 123 -0.78 2.14 -17.39
N LEU A 124 0.36 2.03 -18.06
CA LEU A 124 0.93 3.10 -18.89
C LEU A 124 0.22 3.19 -20.26
N GLY A 125 -0.76 2.32 -20.53
CA GLY A 125 -1.37 2.20 -21.85
C GLY A 125 -0.45 1.52 -22.86
N SER A 126 -0.91 1.41 -24.11
CA SER A 126 -0.22 0.66 -25.17
C SER A 126 1.03 1.37 -25.69
N VAL A 127 0.98 2.71 -25.79
CA VAL A 127 2.06 3.50 -26.41
C VAL A 127 3.20 3.73 -25.43
N GLN A 128 2.93 4.29 -24.26
CA GLN A 128 3.98 4.67 -23.30
C GLN A 128 4.75 3.45 -22.79
N LYS A 129 4.07 2.32 -22.57
CA LYS A 129 4.71 1.07 -22.11
C LYS A 129 5.81 0.57 -23.07
N ARG A 130 5.79 0.97 -24.35
CA ARG A 130 6.80 0.55 -25.34
C ARG A 130 8.13 1.30 -25.21
N TYR A 131 8.11 2.49 -24.62
CA TYR A 131 9.26 3.41 -24.61
C TYR A 131 9.67 3.89 -23.22
N ILE A 132 8.74 3.83 -22.26
CA ILE A 132 8.94 4.34 -20.90
C ILE A 132 9.07 3.15 -19.95
N PHE A 133 10.28 3.01 -19.39
CA PHE A 133 10.63 1.95 -18.46
C PHE A 133 10.98 2.57 -17.11
N ALA A 134 10.48 2.00 -16.02
CA ALA A 134 10.96 2.39 -14.70
C ALA A 134 12.42 1.96 -14.53
N GLY A 135 13.25 2.89 -14.07
CA GLY A 135 14.65 2.62 -13.75
C GLY A 135 14.80 1.57 -12.64
N ALA A 136 15.96 0.90 -12.62
CA ALA A 136 16.34 0.03 -11.52
C ALA A 136 16.30 0.81 -10.19
N GLY A 137 15.66 0.25 -9.18
CA GLY A 137 15.48 0.93 -7.88
C GLY A 137 14.32 1.93 -7.82
N GLY A 138 13.54 2.11 -8.90
CA GLY A 138 12.37 3.00 -8.88
C GLY A 138 11.39 2.66 -7.75
N ASP A 139 11.03 1.39 -7.58
CA ASP A 139 10.15 0.96 -6.49
C ASP A 139 10.79 1.12 -5.09
N GLN A 140 12.12 1.03 -4.99
CA GLN A 140 12.83 1.26 -3.72
C GLN A 140 12.73 2.73 -3.31
N HIS A 141 12.90 3.66 -4.25
CA HIS A 141 12.72 5.08 -4.01
C HIS A 141 11.26 5.38 -3.64
N VAL A 142 10.29 4.92 -4.44
CA VAL A 142 8.87 5.12 -4.13
C VAL A 142 8.50 4.53 -2.76
N GLY A 143 9.02 3.36 -2.43
CA GLY A 143 8.77 2.71 -1.15
C GLY A 143 9.35 3.46 0.04
N ARG A 144 10.53 4.06 -0.12
CA ARG A 144 11.17 4.87 0.93
C ARG A 144 10.46 6.20 1.11
N ALA A 145 10.02 6.83 0.03
CA ALA A 145 9.26 8.08 0.10
C ALA A 145 7.85 7.89 0.67
N ALA A 146 7.30 6.68 0.58
CA ALA A 146 5.98 6.33 1.13
C ALA A 146 6.01 5.87 2.61
N ALA A 147 7.19 5.74 3.22
CA ALA A 147 7.38 5.10 4.53
C ALA A 147 7.20 6.06 5.71
#